data_AF-A0A023D5P0-F1
#
_entry.id   AF-A0A023D5P0-F1
#
_cell.length_a   1.000
_cell.length_b   1.000
_cell.length_c   1.000
_cell.angle_alpha   90.00
_cell.angle_beta   90.00
_cell.angle_gamma   90.00
#
_symmetry.space_group_name_H-M   'P 1'
#
loop_
_entity.id
_entity.type
_entity.pdbx_description
1 polymer ?
#
loop_
_entity_poly.entity_id
_entity_poly.type
_entity_poly.pdbx_seq_one_letter_code
_entity_poly.pdbx_strand_id
1 'polypeptide(L)'
;MYRRAALLAAGTLFAAAAPGFAQADDPQVNAQYRVFAHGFHVADASASYKLTPWGYGITTHLVAGGLLSILISMDVTSHAEGRFENGWVAPMNFGSGGYSRGKTRHVEVTYQNGAPVVTQLTPPENDRLPVPDDEKRNAIDTLSAMALLLNTIEQTGHCDGASRIFDGLRLTSMTVHGPIDAKVPEGSGEVFLGKSLRCDFVGQQIAGFIKDSSHLAEMKAPRKGSAWFQSMPGLGLVAVRIEFDHPKIGHMIAVLSRIPQKM
;
A
#
# COMPACT_ATOMS: atom_id res chain seq x y z
N MET A 1 -80.16 32.85 17.55
CA MET A 1 -79.14 32.90 16.48
C MET A 1 -77.88 33.52 17.07
N TYR A 2 -76.70 32.93 17.27
CA TYR A 2 -76.06 31.65 16.97
C TYR A 2 -75.13 31.35 18.17
N ARG A 3 -75.18 30.15 18.77
CA ARG A 3 -74.16 29.68 19.72
C ARG A 3 -73.00 29.09 18.93
N ARG A 4 -71.80 29.68 19.07
CA ARG A 4 -70.56 29.19 18.45
C ARG A 4 -70.04 27.98 19.24
N ALA A 5 -69.98 26.82 18.60
CA ALA A 5 -69.34 25.63 19.13
C ALA A 5 -67.84 25.69 18.84
N ALA A 6 -67.02 25.52 19.89
CA ALA A 6 -65.58 25.36 19.78
C ALA A 6 -65.26 23.90 19.46
N LEU A 7 -64.55 23.67 18.34
CA LEU A 7 -63.96 22.38 18.00
C LEU A 7 -62.46 22.47 18.23
N LEU A 8 -61.99 21.77 19.27
CA LEU A 8 -60.59 21.50 19.54
C LEU A 8 -60.09 20.48 18.51
N ALA A 9 -59.23 20.91 17.60
CA ALA A 9 -58.49 20.01 16.71
C ALA A 9 -57.19 19.58 17.41
N ALA A 10 -57.15 18.35 17.90
CA ALA A 10 -55.94 17.71 18.41
C ALA A 10 -55.05 17.29 17.22
N GLY A 11 -53.96 18.03 17.00
CA GLY A 11 -52.95 17.69 16.00
C GLY A 11 -51.98 16.64 16.54
N THR A 12 -52.09 15.40 16.08
CA THR A 12 -51.07 14.36 16.26
C THR A 12 -49.88 14.62 15.34
N LEU A 13 -48.76 15.09 15.90
CA LEU A 13 -47.47 15.10 15.19
C LEU A 13 -46.96 13.65 15.05
N PHE A 14 -46.97 13.12 13.83
CA PHE A 14 -46.19 11.95 13.47
C PHE A 14 -44.72 12.38 13.32
N ALA A 15 -43.90 12.12 14.35
CA ALA A 15 -42.45 12.23 14.25
C ALA A 15 -41.94 11.05 13.40
N ALA A 16 -41.65 11.32 12.12
CA ALA A 16 -40.95 10.37 11.27
C ALA A 16 -39.50 10.23 11.78
N ALA A 17 -39.22 9.13 12.47
CA ALA A 17 -37.85 8.74 12.80
C ALA A 17 -37.13 8.42 11.48
N ALA A 18 -36.28 9.32 11.02
CA ALA A 18 -35.36 9.03 9.93
C ALA A 18 -34.45 7.88 10.37
N PRO A 19 -34.26 6.82 9.56
CA PRO A 19 -33.27 5.80 9.85
C PRO A 19 -31.90 6.49 9.88
N GLY A 20 -31.28 6.55 11.06
CA GLY A 20 -29.89 6.96 11.17
C GLY A 20 -29.06 5.97 10.37
N PHE A 21 -28.42 6.44 9.30
CA PHE A 21 -27.35 5.69 8.66
C PHE A 21 -26.28 5.49 9.73
N ALA A 22 -26.17 4.27 10.24
CA ALA A 22 -25.01 3.87 11.02
C ALA A 22 -23.81 4.02 10.10
N GLN A 23 -23.04 5.08 10.32
CA GLN A 23 -21.78 5.28 9.63
C GLN A 23 -20.87 4.14 10.10
N ALA A 24 -20.62 3.17 9.23
CA ALA A 24 -19.66 2.12 9.52
C ALA A 24 -18.33 2.82 9.78
N ASP A 25 -17.80 2.66 10.99
CA ASP A 25 -16.44 3.12 11.30
C ASP A 25 -15.49 2.31 10.43
N ASP A 26 -14.97 2.94 9.37
CA ASP A 26 -13.93 2.40 8.51
C ASP A 26 -12.71 2.12 9.39
N PRO A 27 -12.43 0.84 9.69
CA PRO A 27 -11.46 0.46 10.70
C PRO A 27 -10.05 0.78 10.26
N GLN A 28 -9.22 1.21 11.21
CA GLN A 28 -7.79 1.18 10.99
C GLN A 28 -7.30 -0.27 11.11
N VAL A 29 -6.65 -0.77 10.07
CA VAL A 29 -6.07 -2.11 10.01
C VAL A 29 -4.60 -2.03 10.40
N ASN A 30 -4.21 -2.80 11.42
CA ASN A 30 -2.82 -2.93 11.83
C ASN A 30 -2.30 -4.34 11.53
N ALA A 31 -1.50 -4.47 10.47
CA ALA A 31 -0.91 -5.72 10.02
C ALA A 31 0.59 -5.78 10.40
N GLN A 32 1.06 -6.99 10.68
CA GLN A 32 2.45 -7.25 11.03
C GLN A 32 3.00 -8.44 10.27
N TYR A 33 4.19 -8.27 9.74
CA TYR A 33 4.82 -9.18 8.80
C TYR A 33 6.21 -9.56 9.28
N ARG A 34 6.58 -10.80 9.00
CA ARG A 34 7.97 -11.26 9.05
C ARG A 34 8.48 -11.40 7.63
N VAL A 35 9.66 -10.87 7.38
CA VAL A 35 10.29 -10.87 6.05
C VAL A 35 11.46 -11.84 6.06
N PHE A 36 11.49 -12.69 5.05
CA PHE A 36 12.48 -13.72 4.85
C PHE A 36 13.22 -13.51 3.54
N ALA A 37 14.51 -13.84 3.53
CA ALA A 37 15.32 -13.94 2.33
C ALA A 37 16.18 -15.20 2.45
N HIS A 38 16.19 -16.02 1.39
CA HIS A 38 16.90 -17.32 1.39
C HIS A 38 16.58 -18.22 2.61
N GLY A 39 15.35 -18.17 3.12
CA GLY A 39 14.90 -18.93 4.30
C GLY A 39 15.28 -18.33 5.66
N PHE A 40 16.05 -17.24 5.69
CA PHE A 40 16.41 -16.55 6.93
C PHE A 40 15.46 -15.41 7.21
N HIS A 41 15.05 -15.24 8.47
CA HIS A 41 14.31 -14.07 8.91
C HIS A 41 15.22 -12.84 8.93
N VAL A 42 14.91 -11.84 8.08
CA VAL A 42 15.78 -10.68 7.84
C VAL A 42 15.20 -9.35 8.30
N ALA A 43 13.89 -9.22 8.39
CA ALA A 43 13.23 -8.00 8.82
C ALA A 43 11.84 -8.26 9.40
N ASP A 44 11.42 -7.40 10.32
CA ASP A 44 10.04 -7.29 10.76
C ASP A 44 9.43 -6.02 10.14
N ALA A 45 8.21 -6.13 9.61
CA ALA A 45 7.49 -5.00 9.05
C ALA A 45 6.12 -4.85 9.70
N SER A 46 5.66 -3.63 9.88
CA SER A 46 4.29 -3.32 10.25
C SER A 46 3.68 -2.37 9.23
N ALA A 47 2.38 -2.50 9.03
CA ALA A 47 1.58 -1.62 8.21
C ALA A 47 0.33 -1.23 8.98
N SER A 48 0.09 0.06 9.11
CA SER A 48 -1.12 0.63 9.68
C SER A 48 -1.82 1.42 8.58
N TYR A 49 -3.04 1.04 8.23
CA TYR A 49 -3.73 1.69 7.12
C TYR A 49 -5.23 1.81 7.36
N LYS A 50 -5.81 2.83 6.75
CA LYS A 50 -7.25 3.05 6.69
C LYS A 50 -7.64 3.23 5.23
N LEU A 51 -8.54 2.39 4.75
CA LEU A 51 -9.18 2.53 3.45
C LEU A 51 -10.63 2.94 3.70
N THR A 52 -11.07 3.98 3.01
CA THR A 52 -12.45 4.48 3.04
C THR A 52 -12.95 4.52 1.60
N PRO A 53 -14.27 4.68 1.36
CA PRO A 53 -14.80 4.83 0.02
C PRO A 53 -14.23 6.02 -0.78
N TRP A 54 -13.64 7.02 -0.11
CA TRP A 54 -13.18 8.28 -0.73
C TRP A 54 -11.68 8.52 -0.63
N GLY A 55 -10.94 7.74 0.16
CA GLY A 55 -9.50 7.92 0.31
C GLY A 55 -8.82 6.92 1.22
N TYR A 56 -7.52 7.10 1.37
CA TYR A 56 -6.64 6.20 2.10
C TYR A 56 -5.55 6.93 2.86
N GLY A 57 -5.09 6.30 3.93
CA GLY A 57 -3.86 6.63 4.64
C GLY A 57 -3.13 5.36 5.01
N ILE A 58 -1.82 5.30 4.79
CA ILE A 58 -0.98 4.13 5.05
C ILE A 58 0.31 4.62 5.72
N THR A 59 0.69 3.97 6.82
CA THR A 59 2.01 4.09 7.45
C THR A 59 2.63 2.70 7.55
N THR A 60 3.91 2.59 7.22
CA THR A 60 4.67 1.36 7.39
C THR A 60 5.91 1.60 8.22
N HIS A 61 6.34 0.59 8.95
CA HIS A 61 7.59 0.58 9.70
C HIS A 61 8.33 -0.72 9.46
N LEU A 62 9.60 -0.64 9.08
CA LEU A 62 10.44 -1.76 8.71
C LEU A 62 11.73 -1.73 9.52
N VAL A 63 11.99 -2.79 10.28
CA VAL A 63 13.19 -2.91 11.12
C VAL A 63 13.96 -4.18 10.80
N ALA A 64 15.28 -4.14 11.01
CA ALA A 64 16.10 -5.35 10.91
C ALA A 64 15.62 -6.41 11.90
N GLY A 65 15.46 -7.64 11.43
CA GLY A 65 14.89 -8.75 12.19
C GLY A 65 15.88 -9.91 12.33
N GLY A 66 15.58 -10.83 13.25
CA GLY A 66 16.35 -12.05 13.44
C GLY A 66 17.82 -11.81 13.84
N LEU A 67 18.69 -12.76 13.50
CA LEU A 67 20.13 -12.68 13.81
C LEU A 67 20.84 -11.57 13.02
N LEU A 68 20.27 -11.11 11.89
CA LEU A 68 20.84 -10.04 11.09
C LEU A 68 20.77 -8.68 11.77
N SER A 69 19.85 -8.49 12.73
CA SER A 69 19.75 -7.25 13.53
C SER A 69 21.03 -6.93 14.32
N ILE A 70 21.87 -7.94 14.61
CA ILE A 70 23.16 -7.79 15.30
C ILE A 70 24.23 -7.19 14.37
N LEU A 71 24.12 -7.43 13.06
CA LEU A 71 25.12 -7.07 12.06
C LEU A 71 24.71 -5.87 11.20
N ILE A 72 23.39 -5.68 11.03
CA ILE A 72 22.82 -4.68 10.13
C ILE A 72 21.76 -3.91 10.90
N SER A 73 21.92 -2.59 10.97
CA SER A 73 20.88 -1.70 11.47
C SER A 73 20.02 -1.20 10.31
N MET A 74 18.71 -1.42 10.44
CA MET A 74 17.68 -0.88 9.56
C MET A 74 16.49 -0.50 10.40
N ASP A 75 16.00 0.72 10.21
CA ASP A 75 14.79 1.26 10.82
C ASP A 75 14.25 2.31 9.85
N VAL A 76 13.18 1.99 9.13
CA VAL A 76 12.60 2.83 8.09
C VAL A 76 11.11 2.95 8.31
N THR A 77 10.62 4.17 8.39
CA THR A 77 9.19 4.49 8.38
C THR A 77 8.82 5.08 7.04
N SER A 78 7.68 4.67 6.48
CA SER A 78 7.12 5.30 5.29
C SER A 78 5.65 5.63 5.51
N HIS A 79 5.14 6.65 4.82
CA HIS A 79 3.75 7.03 4.87
C HIS A 79 3.26 7.49 3.50
N ALA A 80 1.97 7.35 3.25
CA ALA A 80 1.29 7.92 2.11
C ALA A 80 -0.17 8.18 2.43
N GLU A 81 -0.73 9.22 1.84
CA GLU A 81 -2.16 9.49 1.87
C GLU A 81 -2.64 10.05 0.54
N GLY A 82 -3.93 9.87 0.27
CA GLY A 82 -4.56 10.34 -0.94
C GLY A 82 -6.05 10.04 -0.97
N ARG A 83 -6.64 10.30 -2.14
CA ARG A 83 -8.07 10.05 -2.39
C ARG A 83 -8.26 8.97 -3.44
N PHE A 84 -9.46 8.40 -3.46
CA PHE A 84 -9.94 7.62 -4.60
C PHE A 84 -10.77 8.52 -5.51
N GLU A 85 -10.43 8.58 -6.79
CA GLU A 85 -11.11 9.41 -7.79
C GLU A 85 -11.31 8.57 -9.07
N ASN A 86 -12.56 8.38 -9.49
CA ASN A 86 -12.91 7.63 -10.70
C ASN A 86 -12.31 6.20 -10.78
N GLY A 87 -12.26 5.49 -9.65
CA GLY A 87 -11.67 4.14 -9.57
C GLY A 87 -10.14 4.12 -9.59
N TRP A 88 -9.50 5.29 -9.49
CA TRP A 88 -8.05 5.45 -9.42
C TRP A 88 -7.63 6.11 -8.10
N VAL A 89 -6.33 6.13 -7.81
CA VAL A 89 -5.76 6.89 -6.68
C VAL A 89 -5.32 8.28 -7.12
N ALA A 90 -5.58 9.28 -6.28
CA ALA A 90 -5.04 10.63 -6.36
C ALA A 90 -4.17 10.87 -5.12
N PRO A 91 -2.87 10.48 -5.16
CA PRO A 91 -1.96 10.67 -4.04
C PRO A 91 -1.78 12.15 -3.70
N MET A 92 -1.55 12.46 -2.43
CA MET A 92 -1.29 13.83 -1.95
C MET A 92 0.13 13.98 -1.43
N ASN A 93 0.58 13.04 -0.61
CA ASN A 93 1.96 12.94 -0.16
C ASN A 93 2.42 11.48 -0.04
N PHE A 94 3.73 11.34 -0.11
CA PHE A 94 4.45 10.13 0.20
C PHE A 94 5.78 10.50 0.83
N GLY A 95 6.09 9.88 1.97
CA GLY A 95 7.36 10.06 2.65
C GLY A 95 7.97 8.73 3.04
N SER A 96 9.29 8.65 3.02
CA SER A 96 10.03 7.49 3.52
C SER A 96 11.34 7.93 4.14
N GLY A 97 11.60 7.52 5.37
CA GLY A 97 12.80 7.93 6.08
C GLY A 97 13.19 7.05 7.25
N GLY A 98 14.45 7.19 7.66
CA GLY A 98 15.05 6.44 8.77
C GLY A 98 16.47 5.97 8.46
N TYR A 99 16.98 5.07 9.29
CA TYR A 99 18.33 4.52 9.14
C TYR A 99 18.32 3.31 8.22
N SER A 100 19.12 3.36 7.16
CA SER A 100 19.32 2.22 6.24
C SER A 100 20.72 2.29 5.64
N ARG A 101 21.31 1.17 5.21
CA ARG A 101 22.60 1.16 4.47
C ARG A 101 23.66 2.11 5.05
N GLY A 102 23.83 2.11 6.38
CA GLY A 102 24.83 2.92 7.08
C GLY A 102 24.54 4.42 7.21
N LYS A 103 23.39 4.94 6.74
CA LYS A 103 23.07 6.38 6.78
C LYS A 103 21.59 6.62 7.07
N THR A 104 21.29 7.73 7.74
CA THR A 104 19.94 8.26 7.80
C THR A 104 19.55 8.80 6.43
N ARG A 105 18.41 8.36 5.91
CA ARG A 105 17.86 8.82 4.63
C ARG A 105 16.42 9.30 4.81
N HIS A 106 16.03 10.27 4.02
CA HIS A 106 14.66 10.79 3.96
C HIS A 106 14.34 11.17 2.52
N VAL A 107 13.12 10.87 2.09
CA VAL A 107 12.53 11.36 0.86
C VAL A 107 11.11 11.78 1.14
N GLU A 108 10.73 12.95 0.64
CA GLU A 108 9.37 13.46 0.69
C GLU A 108 8.94 13.83 -0.73
N VAL A 109 7.75 13.38 -1.11
CA VAL A 109 7.13 13.58 -2.41
C VAL A 109 5.74 14.15 -2.19
N THR A 110 5.46 15.28 -2.83
CA THR A 110 4.12 15.89 -2.89
C THR A 110 3.58 15.79 -4.30
N TYR A 111 2.26 15.73 -4.44
CA TYR A 111 1.64 15.60 -5.75
C TYR A 111 0.97 16.90 -6.16
N GLN A 112 1.40 17.45 -7.29
CA GLN A 112 0.89 18.71 -7.84
C GLN A 112 0.31 18.43 -9.23
N ASN A 113 -1.00 18.64 -9.40
CA ASN A 113 -1.70 18.37 -10.66
C ASN A 113 -1.43 16.95 -11.21
N GLY A 114 -1.40 15.95 -10.33
CA GLY A 114 -1.15 14.54 -10.68
C GLY A 114 0.31 14.20 -11.00
N ALA A 115 1.27 15.11 -10.78
CA ALA A 115 2.69 14.84 -10.95
C ALA A 115 3.42 14.82 -9.60
N PRO A 116 4.28 13.83 -9.32
CA PRO A 116 5.09 13.79 -8.11
C PRO A 116 6.23 14.81 -8.17
N VAL A 117 6.38 15.57 -7.09
CA VAL A 117 7.43 16.57 -6.87
C VAL A 117 8.18 16.22 -5.59
N VAL A 118 9.48 15.96 -5.72
CA VAL A 118 10.36 15.69 -4.58
C VAL A 118 10.62 16.99 -3.83
N THR A 119 10.14 17.09 -2.59
CA THR A 119 10.29 18.27 -1.73
C THR A 119 11.43 18.12 -0.73
N GLN A 120 11.80 16.87 -0.40
CA GLN A 120 12.96 16.55 0.42
C GLN A 120 13.66 15.32 -0.11
N LEU A 121 14.99 15.36 -0.14
CA LEU A 121 15.83 14.19 -0.40
C LEU A 121 17.13 14.35 0.37
N THR A 122 17.37 13.44 1.32
CA THR A 122 18.57 13.47 2.18
C THR A 122 19.12 12.06 2.34
N PRO A 123 20.43 11.84 2.15
CA PRO A 123 21.35 12.75 1.47
C PRO A 123 20.96 12.90 -0.02
N PRO A 124 21.41 13.96 -0.70
CA PRO A 124 21.25 14.07 -2.15
C PRO A 124 21.86 12.86 -2.88
N GLU A 125 21.19 12.33 -3.90
CA GLU A 125 21.67 11.23 -4.75
C GLU A 125 21.95 11.76 -6.17
N ASN A 126 23.13 12.33 -6.35
CA ASN A 126 23.55 13.03 -7.58
C ASN A 126 24.13 12.09 -8.67
N ASP A 127 24.33 10.83 -8.33
CA ASP A 127 24.87 9.77 -9.18
C ASP A 127 23.82 9.12 -10.08
N ARG A 128 22.58 9.63 -10.08
CA ARG A 128 21.46 9.09 -10.88
C ARG A 128 21.19 9.91 -12.12
N LEU A 129 20.75 9.23 -13.18
CA LEU A 129 20.11 9.88 -14.31
C LEU A 129 18.77 10.47 -13.87
N PRO A 130 18.42 11.68 -14.32
CA PRO A 130 17.14 12.28 -13.97
C PRO A 130 15.99 11.43 -14.51
N VAL A 131 14.87 11.45 -13.78
CA VAL A 131 13.60 10.93 -14.30
C VAL A 131 12.89 12.07 -15.03
N PRO A 132 12.58 11.92 -16.34
CA PRO A 132 11.87 12.97 -17.10
C PRO A 132 10.51 13.32 -16.49
N ASP A 133 10.15 14.61 -16.50
CA ASP A 133 8.91 15.10 -15.87
C ASP A 133 7.65 14.61 -16.60
N ASP A 134 7.72 14.46 -17.91
CA ASP A 134 6.68 13.87 -18.74
C ASP A 134 6.46 12.39 -18.43
N GLU A 135 7.53 11.64 -18.14
CA GLU A 135 7.45 10.23 -17.73
C GLU A 135 6.87 10.04 -16.32
N LYS A 136 7.16 10.97 -15.39
CA LYS A 136 6.63 10.95 -14.01
C LYS A 136 5.17 11.35 -13.92
N ARG A 137 4.60 11.99 -14.94
CA ARG A 137 3.20 12.43 -14.91
C ARG A 137 2.28 11.24 -14.64
N ASN A 138 1.37 11.41 -13.67
CA ASN A 138 0.46 10.37 -13.18
C ASN A 138 1.14 9.14 -12.55
N ALA A 139 2.45 9.18 -12.31
CA ALA A 139 3.09 8.18 -11.47
C ALA A 139 2.61 8.33 -10.03
N ILE A 140 2.51 7.22 -9.31
CA ILE A 140 2.05 7.12 -7.92
C ILE A 140 3.18 6.52 -7.07
N ASP A 141 3.11 6.55 -5.75
CA ASP A 141 4.10 5.89 -4.90
C ASP A 141 3.69 4.43 -4.62
N THR A 142 4.62 3.68 -4.01
CA THR A 142 4.43 2.26 -3.71
C THR A 142 3.26 1.98 -2.77
N LEU A 143 3.01 2.85 -1.78
CA LEU A 143 1.91 2.65 -0.83
C LEU A 143 0.57 3.02 -1.47
N SER A 144 0.53 4.09 -2.27
CA SER A 144 -0.62 4.43 -3.11
C SER A 144 -0.96 3.33 -4.12
N ALA A 145 0.04 2.65 -4.70
CA ALA A 145 -0.17 1.49 -5.56
C ALA A 145 -0.79 0.30 -4.81
N MET A 146 -0.40 0.09 -3.54
CA MET A 146 -1.04 -0.92 -2.68
C MET A 146 -2.49 -0.55 -2.36
N ALA A 147 -2.77 0.72 -2.03
CA ALA A 147 -4.13 1.20 -1.80
C ALA A 147 -5.01 0.99 -3.04
N LEU A 148 -4.47 1.33 -4.23
CA LEU A 148 -5.14 1.11 -5.51
C LEU A 148 -5.46 -0.38 -5.72
N LEU A 149 -4.49 -1.27 -5.47
CA LEU A 149 -4.67 -2.71 -5.64
C LEU A 149 -5.78 -3.26 -4.72
N LEU A 150 -5.73 -2.94 -3.43
CA LEU A 150 -6.73 -3.38 -2.46
C LEU A 150 -8.12 -2.87 -2.84
N ASN A 151 -8.24 -1.58 -3.15
CA ASN A 151 -9.50 -0.98 -3.59
C ASN A 151 -10.02 -1.61 -4.90
N THR A 152 -9.15 -1.90 -5.86
CA THR A 152 -9.54 -2.52 -7.13
C THR A 152 -10.13 -3.92 -6.89
N ILE A 153 -9.50 -4.72 -6.03
CA ILE A 153 -10.01 -6.07 -5.71
C ILE A 153 -11.35 -5.97 -4.97
N GLU A 154 -11.47 -5.06 -4.01
CA GLU A 154 -12.73 -4.87 -3.27
C GLU A 154 -13.89 -4.39 -4.15
N GLN A 155 -13.62 -3.47 -5.09
CA GLN A 155 -14.66 -2.89 -5.95
C GLN A 155 -15.03 -3.77 -7.15
N THR A 156 -14.06 -4.51 -7.70
CA THR A 156 -14.23 -5.20 -8.99
C THR A 156 -14.10 -6.72 -8.90
N GLY A 157 -13.51 -7.25 -7.82
CA GLY A 157 -13.09 -8.64 -7.74
C GLY A 157 -11.87 -8.99 -8.60
N HIS A 158 -11.27 -8.01 -9.29
CA HIS A 158 -10.10 -8.17 -10.15
C HIS A 158 -8.88 -7.41 -9.61
N CYS A 159 -7.68 -7.79 -10.05
CA CYS A 159 -6.46 -7.03 -9.81
C CYS A 159 -5.69 -6.67 -11.08
N ASP A 160 -6.29 -6.88 -12.25
CA ASP A 160 -5.71 -6.44 -13.52
C ASP A 160 -5.51 -4.93 -13.54
N GLY A 161 -4.29 -4.50 -13.85
CA GLY A 161 -3.97 -3.08 -13.89
C GLY A 161 -2.52 -2.79 -14.25
N ALA A 162 -2.25 -1.53 -14.56
CA ALA A 162 -0.91 -1.04 -14.82
C ALA A 162 -0.73 0.35 -14.22
N SER A 163 0.42 0.59 -13.60
CA SER A 163 0.77 1.89 -13.02
C SER A 163 2.24 2.20 -13.21
N ARG A 164 2.59 3.48 -13.10
CA ARG A 164 3.98 3.91 -12.93
C ARG A 164 4.19 4.25 -11.47
N ILE A 165 5.21 3.67 -10.86
CA ILE A 165 5.55 3.86 -9.46
C ILE A 165 6.80 4.74 -9.38
N PHE A 166 6.69 5.88 -8.71
CA PHE A 166 7.81 6.78 -8.43
C PHE A 166 8.10 6.81 -6.93
N ASP A 167 9.33 6.49 -6.55
CA ASP A 167 9.74 6.42 -5.15
C ASP A 167 10.58 7.62 -4.68
N GLY A 168 10.54 8.71 -5.46
CA GLY A 168 11.38 9.90 -5.26
C GLY A 168 12.71 9.87 -6.02
N LEU A 169 13.18 8.71 -6.46
CA LEU A 169 14.45 8.57 -7.20
C LEU A 169 14.33 7.76 -8.49
N ARG A 170 13.43 6.76 -8.51
CA ARG A 170 13.30 5.77 -9.57
C ARG A 170 11.88 5.75 -10.07
N LEU A 171 11.73 5.52 -11.36
CA LEU A 171 10.44 5.25 -11.99
C LEU A 171 10.37 3.79 -12.38
N THR A 172 9.31 3.11 -11.95
CA THR A 172 9.08 1.69 -12.18
C THR A 172 7.75 1.50 -12.88
N SER A 173 7.74 0.84 -14.03
CA SER A 173 6.50 0.34 -14.61
C SER A 173 6.04 -0.89 -13.83
N MET A 174 4.78 -0.92 -13.43
CA MET A 174 4.17 -2.04 -12.72
C MET A 174 2.95 -2.53 -13.50
N THR A 175 2.85 -3.84 -13.67
CA THR A 175 1.66 -4.51 -14.19
C THR A 175 1.21 -5.56 -13.20
N VAL A 176 -0.09 -5.73 -13.02
CA VAL A 176 -0.70 -6.68 -12.11
C VAL A 176 -1.77 -7.46 -12.87
N HIS A 177 -1.92 -8.75 -12.56
CA HIS A 177 -2.85 -9.67 -13.20
C HIS A 177 -3.55 -10.58 -12.19
N GLY A 178 -4.81 -10.92 -12.48
CA GLY A 178 -5.63 -11.84 -11.71
C GLY A 178 -6.86 -11.19 -11.04
N PRO A 179 -7.34 -11.68 -9.89
CA PRO A 179 -6.75 -12.75 -9.09
C PRO A 179 -7.05 -14.13 -9.66
N ILE A 180 -6.28 -15.12 -9.21
CA ILE A 180 -6.66 -16.53 -9.31
C ILE A 180 -6.90 -17.10 -7.91
N ASP A 181 -7.79 -18.09 -7.81
CA ASP A 181 -7.91 -18.89 -6.59
C ASP A 181 -6.62 -19.70 -6.38
N ALA A 182 -5.99 -19.51 -5.22
CA ALA A 182 -4.76 -20.19 -4.85
C ALA A 182 -4.79 -20.58 -3.37
N LYS A 183 -3.89 -21.50 -2.98
CA LYS A 183 -3.55 -21.68 -1.56
C LYS A 183 -2.40 -20.77 -1.18
N VAL A 184 -2.38 -20.31 0.06
CA VAL A 184 -1.21 -19.64 0.64
C VAL A 184 -0.05 -20.65 0.68
N PRO A 185 1.10 -20.36 0.03
CA PRO A 185 2.29 -21.20 0.13
C PRO A 185 2.78 -21.32 1.58
N GLU A 186 3.30 -22.50 1.92
CA GLU A 186 3.82 -22.83 3.25
C GLU A 186 5.35 -22.95 3.22
N GLY A 187 5.99 -22.77 4.38
CA GLY A 187 7.42 -23.05 4.59
C GLY A 187 8.25 -21.86 5.06
N SER A 188 7.64 -20.70 5.30
CA SER A 188 8.30 -19.48 5.82
C SER A 188 7.62 -18.95 7.09
N GLY A 189 6.94 -19.81 7.85
CA GLY A 189 6.34 -19.46 9.14
C GLY A 189 4.95 -18.80 9.02
N GLU A 190 4.19 -19.19 8.01
CA GLU A 190 2.85 -18.69 7.73
C GLU A 190 1.88 -19.08 8.85
N VAL A 191 1.20 -18.09 9.44
CA VAL A 191 0.12 -18.31 10.42
C VAL A 191 -1.24 -18.42 9.73
N PHE A 192 -1.35 -17.88 8.52
CA PHE A 192 -2.55 -17.85 7.69
C PHE A 192 -2.42 -18.85 6.56
N LEU A 193 -3.27 -19.87 6.58
CA LEU A 193 -3.21 -21.01 5.66
C LEU A 193 -4.50 -21.11 4.84
N GLY A 194 -4.47 -21.97 3.82
CA GLY A 194 -5.67 -22.33 3.06
C GLY A 194 -5.94 -21.41 1.87
N LYS A 195 -7.23 -21.28 1.50
CA LYS A 195 -7.67 -20.57 0.29
C LYS A 195 -7.35 -19.07 0.35
N SER A 196 -7.04 -18.50 -0.80
CA SER A 196 -6.64 -17.11 -0.96
C SER A 196 -6.84 -16.67 -2.40
N LEU A 197 -6.96 -15.36 -2.61
CA LEU A 197 -6.87 -14.73 -3.92
C LEU A 197 -5.41 -14.37 -4.18
N ARG A 198 -4.84 -14.80 -5.31
CA ARG A 198 -3.47 -14.47 -5.69
C ARG A 198 -3.46 -13.50 -6.86
N CYS A 199 -2.75 -12.39 -6.70
CA CYS A 199 -2.42 -11.46 -7.77
C CYS A 199 -0.94 -11.55 -8.10
N ASP A 200 -0.63 -11.66 -9.39
CA ASP A 200 0.75 -11.67 -9.88
C ASP A 200 1.10 -10.30 -10.43
N PHE A 201 2.32 -9.84 -10.18
CA PHE A 201 2.79 -8.55 -10.64
C PHE A 201 4.18 -8.60 -11.25
N VAL A 202 4.44 -7.68 -12.17
CA VAL A 202 5.76 -7.49 -12.79
C VAL A 202 6.14 -6.03 -12.68
N GLY A 203 7.24 -5.78 -11.95
CA GLY A 203 7.86 -4.47 -11.82
C GLY A 203 9.12 -4.37 -12.69
N GLN A 204 9.27 -3.26 -13.40
CA GLN A 204 10.47 -2.97 -14.20
C GLN A 204 10.89 -1.51 -14.00
N GLN A 205 12.12 -1.28 -13.54
CA GLN A 205 12.66 0.09 -13.48
C GLN A 205 12.86 0.61 -14.91
N ILE A 206 12.29 1.78 -15.21
CA ILE A 206 12.32 2.40 -16.53
C ILE A 206 13.12 3.71 -16.56
N ALA A 207 13.30 4.38 -15.40
CA ALA A 207 14.12 5.58 -15.28
C ALA A 207 14.74 5.73 -13.86
N GLY A 208 15.61 6.71 -13.67
CA GLY A 208 16.29 6.95 -12.38
C GLY A 208 17.46 6.00 -12.11
N PHE A 209 18.08 5.48 -13.16
CA PHE A 209 19.22 4.55 -13.07
C PHE A 209 20.47 5.25 -12.54
N ILE A 210 21.36 4.49 -11.91
CA ILE A 210 22.70 4.98 -11.53
C ILE A 210 23.52 5.21 -12.82
N LYS A 211 24.16 6.36 -12.93
CA LYS A 211 25.06 6.74 -14.03
C LYS A 211 26.18 5.70 -14.16
N ASP A 212 26.48 5.28 -15.38
CA ASP A 212 27.59 4.40 -15.72
C ASP A 212 27.65 3.08 -14.93
N SER A 213 26.50 2.61 -14.45
CA SER A 213 26.44 1.37 -13.67
C SER A 213 26.74 0.14 -14.53
N SER A 214 27.68 -0.68 -14.07
CA SER A 214 27.97 -2.01 -14.63
C SER A 214 26.78 -2.98 -14.55
N HIS A 215 25.77 -2.68 -13.72
CA HIS A 215 24.59 -3.51 -13.49
C HIS A 215 23.33 -2.98 -14.21
N LEU A 216 23.49 -2.11 -15.22
CA LEU A 216 22.35 -1.49 -15.90
C LEU A 216 21.35 -2.51 -16.48
N ALA A 217 21.83 -3.61 -17.05
CA ALA A 217 20.98 -4.67 -17.56
C ALA A 217 20.13 -5.32 -16.45
N GLU A 218 20.73 -5.59 -15.28
CA GLU A 218 20.05 -6.17 -14.12
C GLU A 218 19.03 -5.20 -13.48
N MET A 219 19.31 -3.89 -13.53
CA MET A 219 18.38 -2.86 -13.08
C MET A 219 17.15 -2.75 -14.01
N LYS A 220 17.36 -2.91 -15.33
CA LYS A 220 16.30 -2.88 -16.34
C LYS A 220 15.50 -4.18 -16.44
N ALA A 221 15.97 -5.26 -15.82
CA ALA A 221 15.31 -6.55 -15.91
C ALA A 221 13.94 -6.52 -15.20
N PRO A 222 12.87 -7.03 -15.84
CA PRO A 222 11.58 -7.17 -15.19
C PRO A 222 11.66 -8.19 -14.05
N ARG A 223 10.97 -7.89 -12.94
CA ARG A 223 10.97 -8.71 -11.74
C ARG A 223 9.54 -9.09 -11.41
N LYS A 224 9.34 -10.39 -11.20
CA LYS A 224 8.04 -10.94 -10.87
C LYS A 224 7.84 -10.93 -9.37
N GLY A 225 6.59 -10.88 -8.97
CA GLY A 225 6.16 -11.11 -7.62
C GLY A 225 4.70 -11.54 -7.59
N SER A 226 4.27 -11.94 -6.41
CA SER A 226 2.92 -12.45 -6.16
C SER A 226 2.47 -11.99 -4.78
N ALA A 227 1.20 -11.63 -4.65
CA ALA A 227 0.58 -11.32 -3.38
C ALA A 227 -0.66 -12.20 -3.19
N TRP A 228 -0.80 -12.77 -1.99
CA TRP A 228 -1.94 -13.59 -1.60
C TRP A 228 -2.77 -12.82 -0.59
N PHE A 229 -4.07 -12.81 -0.82
CA PHE A 229 -5.04 -12.07 -0.05
C PHE A 229 -6.08 -13.01 0.56
N GLN A 230 -6.49 -12.72 1.79
CA GLN A 230 -7.62 -13.36 2.43
C GLN A 230 -8.57 -12.29 2.95
N SER A 231 -9.87 -12.52 2.78
CA SER A 231 -10.89 -11.67 3.38
C SER A 231 -10.98 -11.99 4.88
N MET A 232 -10.83 -10.97 5.72
CA MET A 232 -10.89 -11.09 7.16
C MET A 232 -12.14 -10.39 7.70
N PRO A 233 -12.96 -11.07 8.54
CA PRO A 233 -14.16 -10.47 9.10
C PRO A 233 -13.86 -9.14 9.82
N GLY A 234 -14.55 -8.07 9.42
CA GLY A 234 -14.42 -6.75 10.03
C GLY A 234 -13.15 -5.97 9.65
N LEU A 235 -12.27 -6.51 8.81
CA LEU A 235 -11.03 -5.86 8.35
C LEU A 235 -10.96 -5.71 6.83
N GLY A 236 -11.79 -6.44 6.09
CA GLY A 236 -11.75 -6.44 4.62
C GLY A 236 -10.65 -7.35 4.08
N LEU A 237 -10.15 -7.03 2.89
CA LEU A 237 -9.13 -7.83 2.22
C LEU A 237 -7.73 -7.53 2.76
N VAL A 238 -7.03 -8.55 3.24
CA VAL A 238 -5.67 -8.40 3.82
C VAL A 238 -4.67 -9.24 3.05
N ALA A 239 -3.53 -8.65 2.68
CA ALA A 239 -2.38 -9.39 2.15
C ALA A 239 -1.79 -10.27 3.25
N VAL A 240 -1.89 -11.59 3.11
CA VAL A 240 -1.37 -12.57 4.08
C VAL A 240 0.05 -13.05 3.71
N ARG A 241 0.42 -12.91 2.44
CA ARG A 241 1.75 -13.24 1.94
C ARG A 241 2.10 -12.37 0.73
N ILE A 242 3.34 -11.94 0.63
CA ILE A 242 3.89 -11.26 -0.54
C ILE A 242 5.24 -11.89 -0.87
N GLU A 243 5.45 -12.23 -2.14
CA GLU A 243 6.71 -12.72 -2.67
C GLU A 243 7.21 -11.81 -3.78
N PHE A 244 8.51 -11.54 -3.82
CA PHE A 244 9.12 -10.74 -4.89
C PHE A 244 10.64 -10.91 -4.95
N ASP A 245 11.22 -10.67 -6.12
CA ASP A 245 12.66 -10.73 -6.30
C ASP A 245 13.32 -9.37 -6.13
N HIS A 246 14.22 -9.24 -5.14
CA HIS A 246 15.01 -8.04 -4.93
C HIS A 246 16.36 -8.11 -5.67
N PRO A 247 16.80 -7.06 -6.40
CA PRO A 247 18.03 -7.06 -7.20
C PRO A 247 19.30 -7.55 -6.51
N LYS A 248 19.46 -7.24 -5.23
CA LYS A 248 20.68 -7.54 -4.47
C LYS A 248 20.51 -8.67 -3.46
N ILE A 249 19.28 -8.96 -3.06
CA ILE A 249 18.97 -9.86 -1.94
C ILE A 249 18.40 -11.19 -2.45
N GLY A 250 17.92 -11.23 -3.70
CA GLY A 250 17.26 -12.40 -4.25
C GLY A 250 15.78 -12.46 -3.86
N HIS A 251 15.23 -13.66 -3.83
CA HIS A 251 13.82 -13.89 -3.53
C HIS A 251 13.51 -13.54 -2.08
N MET A 252 12.52 -12.66 -1.89
CA MET A 252 12.05 -12.21 -0.59
C MET A 252 10.59 -12.58 -0.38
N ILE A 253 10.27 -12.94 0.85
CA ILE A 253 8.95 -13.40 1.27
C ILE A 253 8.53 -12.60 2.50
N ALA A 254 7.40 -11.90 2.45
CA ALA A 254 6.77 -11.30 3.61
C ALA A 254 5.52 -12.12 3.98
N VAL A 255 5.42 -12.58 5.23
CA VAL A 255 4.29 -13.36 5.74
C VAL A 255 3.61 -12.63 6.89
N LEU A 256 2.28 -12.58 6.89
CA LEU A 256 1.52 -12.00 7.98
C LEU A 256 1.68 -12.86 9.23
N SER A 257 2.20 -12.27 10.30
CA SER A 257 2.67 -12.98 11.48
C SER A 257 1.63 -13.13 12.59
N ARG A 258 0.54 -12.35 12.52
CA ARG A 258 -0.58 -12.42 13.47
C ARG A 258 -1.86 -11.82 12.90
N ILE A 259 -2.99 -12.09 13.57
CA ILE A 259 -4.29 -11.50 13.21
C ILE A 259 -4.18 -9.99 13.30
N PRO A 260 -4.49 -9.25 12.20
CA PRO A 260 -4.48 -7.81 12.24
C PRO A 260 -5.53 -7.30 13.24
N GLN A 261 -5.24 -6.17 13.88
CA GLN A 261 -6.15 -5.59 14.86
C GLN A 261 -6.93 -4.43 14.25
N LYS A 262 -8.24 -4.42 14.46
CA LYS A 262 -9.11 -3.24 14.29
C LYS A 262 -8.86 -2.32 15.48
N MET A 263 -8.46 -1.08 15.19
CA MET A 263 -8.45 0.02 16.15
C MET A 263 -9.55 1.01 15.81
#